data_AF-A0A9P6JGZ7-F1
#
_entry.id   AF-A0A9P6JGZ7-F1
#
_cell.length_a   1.000
_cell.length_b   1.000
_cell.length_c   1.000
_cell.angle_alpha   90.00
_cell.angle_beta   90.00
_cell.angle_gamma   90.00
#
_symmetry.space_group_name_H-M   'P 1'
#
loop_
_entity.id
_entity.type
_entity.pdbx_description
1 polymer ?
#
loop_
_entity_poly.entity_id
_entity_poly.type
_entity_poly.pdbx_seq_one_letter_code
_entity_poly.pdbx_strand_id
1 'polypeptide(L)'
;MCWKMKDFGIVGRFLSESEEAYITLNEAFAKGDRNFLEEICTVSMYQKLKSQLKDRVGRYEWRYHGIIEKPKIVSIRQGQVGGHVLIQIIVRLHSNQSMAVYDKKNRLMAGDLKKTVPVLEYIVFQRYITDPKDNWKILGKTAPKT
;
A
#
# COMPACT_ATOMS: atom_id res chain seq x y z
N MET A 1 -2.48 -21.42 -23.78
CA MET A 1 -1.22 -21.72 -23.07
C MET A 1 -1.23 -20.94 -21.76
N CYS A 2 -1.57 -21.60 -20.65
CA CYS A 2 -1.74 -20.97 -19.35
C CYS A 2 -0.38 -20.88 -18.67
N TRP A 3 0.26 -19.72 -18.70
CA TRP A 3 1.51 -19.48 -17.99
C TRP A 3 1.23 -19.61 -16.49
N LYS A 4 1.60 -20.75 -15.90
CA LYS A 4 1.63 -20.90 -14.45
C LYS A 4 2.84 -20.12 -13.94
N MET A 5 2.60 -18.94 -13.37
CA MET A 5 3.57 -18.08 -12.69
C MET A 5 4.28 -18.72 -11.47
N LYS A 6 4.33 -20.05 -11.36
CA LYS A 6 4.81 -20.73 -10.17
C LYS A 6 6.34 -20.86 -10.10
N ASP A 7 7.06 -20.56 -11.18
CA ASP A 7 8.49 -20.94 -11.27
C ASP A 7 9.49 -19.77 -11.33
N PHE A 8 9.10 -18.55 -10.97
CA PHE A 8 10.04 -17.42 -10.93
C PHE A 8 10.14 -16.84 -9.53
N GLY A 9 11.37 -16.81 -8.97
CA GLY A 9 11.71 -16.07 -7.75
C GLY A 9 11.33 -14.58 -7.78
N ILE A 10 10.92 -14.09 -8.95
CA ILE A 10 10.28 -12.80 -9.21
C ILE A 10 8.97 -12.63 -8.43
N VAL A 11 8.13 -13.67 -8.30
CA VAL A 11 6.84 -13.56 -7.57
C VAL A 11 7.07 -13.43 -6.07
N GLY A 12 7.97 -14.23 -5.51
CA GLY A 12 8.34 -14.14 -4.11
C GLY A 12 8.94 -12.77 -3.78
N ARG A 13 9.88 -12.31 -4.63
CA ARG A 13 10.49 -10.98 -4.51
C ARG A 13 9.46 -9.85 -4.57
N PHE A 14 8.59 -9.86 -5.58
CA PHE A 14 7.55 -8.85 -5.73
C PHE A 14 6.59 -8.81 -4.54
N LEU A 15 6.22 -9.96 -3.98
CA LEU A 15 5.36 -10.03 -2.81
C LEU A 15 6.03 -9.44 -1.55
N SER A 16 7.33 -9.69 -1.35
CA SER A 16 8.10 -9.07 -0.28
C SER A 16 8.23 -7.56 -0.47
N GLU A 17 8.56 -7.10 -1.68
CA GLU A 17 8.63 -5.67 -2.02
C GLU A 17 7.26 -4.98 -1.86
N SER A 18 6.17 -5.69 -2.15
CA SER A 18 4.80 -5.18 -1.96
C SER A 18 4.45 -5.00 -0.49
N GLU A 19 4.88 -5.91 0.37
CA GLU A 19 4.73 -5.78 1.82
C GLU A 19 5.53 -4.59 2.35
N GLU A 20 6.79 -4.46 1.93
CA GLU A 20 7.64 -3.33 2.31
C GLU A 20 7.06 -2.00 1.84
N ALA A 21 6.66 -1.89 0.57
CA ALA A 21 6.02 -0.69 0.03
C ALA A 21 4.74 -0.32 0.81
N TYR A 22 3.96 -1.32 1.24
CA TYR A 22 2.80 -1.10 2.08
C TYR A 22 3.17 -0.57 3.48
N ILE A 23 4.17 -1.15 4.14
CA ILE A 23 4.65 -0.69 5.44
C ILE A 23 5.12 0.77 5.33
N THR A 24 5.99 1.05 4.36
CA THR A 24 6.56 2.39 4.18
C THR A 24 5.50 3.42 3.80
N LEU A 25 4.47 3.04 3.03
CA LEU A 25 3.32 3.89 2.76
C LEU A 25 2.60 4.32 4.05
N ASN A 26 2.27 3.36 4.92
CA ASN A 26 1.52 3.65 6.15
C ASN A 26 2.38 4.44 7.15
N GLU A 27 3.68 4.16 7.23
CA GLU A 27 4.60 4.96 8.02
C GLU A 27 4.71 6.40 7.53
N ALA A 28 4.91 6.59 6.22
CA ALA A 28 5.00 7.92 5.61
C ALA A 28 3.71 8.70 5.82
N PHE A 29 2.56 8.03 5.68
CA PHE A 29 1.26 8.63 5.97
C PHE A 29 1.11 9.03 7.45
N ALA A 30 1.49 8.16 8.39
CA ALA A 30 1.43 8.48 9.82
C ALA A 30 2.34 9.66 10.20
N LYS A 31 3.55 9.71 9.63
CA LYS A 31 4.53 10.81 9.78
C LYS A 31 4.07 12.09 9.07
N GLY A 32 3.24 11.96 8.03
CA GLY A 32 2.83 13.06 7.16
C GLY A 32 3.90 13.47 6.13
N ASP A 33 4.77 12.53 5.74
CA ASP A 33 5.84 12.73 4.76
C ASP A 33 5.27 12.78 3.34
N ARG A 34 4.97 14.00 2.87
CA ARG A 34 4.34 14.21 1.56
C ARG A 34 5.28 13.88 0.40
N ASN A 35 6.58 14.13 0.57
CA ASN A 35 7.55 13.95 -0.50
C ASN A 35 7.70 12.46 -0.80
N PHE A 36 7.85 11.65 0.25
CA PHE A 36 7.94 10.21 0.10
C PHE A 36 6.66 9.61 -0.48
N LEU A 37 5.49 10.07 -0.01
CA LEU A 37 4.20 9.63 -0.55
C LEU A 37 4.04 9.92 -2.05
N GLU A 38 4.52 11.07 -2.52
CA GLU A 38 4.48 11.46 -3.94
C GLU A 38 5.35 10.56 -4.82
N GLU A 39 6.47 10.08 -4.29
CA GLU A 39 7.40 9.19 -4.98
C GLU A 39 6.80 7.78 -5.18
N ILE A 40 6.27 7.18 -4.11
CA ILE A 40 5.83 5.78 -4.11
C ILE A 40 4.39 5.58 -4.63
N CYS A 41 3.60 6.65 -4.71
CA CYS A 41 2.21 6.59 -5.15
C CYS A 41 2.06 7.03 -6.60
N THR A 42 0.99 6.54 -7.23
CA THR A 42 0.43 7.19 -8.42
C THR A 42 -0.05 8.60 -8.07
N VAL A 43 -0.11 9.49 -9.07
CA VAL A 43 -0.58 10.88 -8.88
C VAL A 43 -1.95 10.92 -8.21
N SER A 44 -2.89 10.08 -8.66
CA SER A 44 -4.24 10.00 -8.10
C SER A 44 -4.25 9.58 -6.64
N MET A 45 -3.45 8.57 -6.27
CA MET A 45 -3.36 8.11 -4.89
C MET A 45 -2.71 9.15 -3.98
N TYR A 46 -1.64 9.80 -4.45
CA TYR A 46 -0.99 10.87 -3.71
C TYR A 46 -1.95 12.04 -3.43
N GLN A 47 -2.72 12.51 -4.42
CA GLN A 47 -3.69 13.58 -4.19
C GLN A 47 -4.73 13.20 -3.13
N LYS A 48 -5.20 11.95 -3.14
CA LYS A 48 -6.12 11.43 -2.11
C LYS A 48 -5.48 11.47 -0.72
N LEU A 49 -4.28 10.92 -0.56
CA LEU A 49 -3.56 10.91 0.72
C LEU A 49 -3.22 12.31 1.20
N LYS A 50 -2.84 13.21 0.29
CA LYS A 50 -2.55 14.62 0.57
C LYS A 50 -3.79 15.34 1.12
N SER A 51 -4.98 15.06 0.59
CA SER A 51 -6.23 15.59 1.15
C SER A 51 -6.46 15.05 2.57
N GLN A 52 -6.36 13.74 2.76
CA GLN A 52 -6.54 13.12 4.08
C GLN A 52 -5.56 13.65 5.13
N LEU A 53 -4.31 13.94 4.73
CA LEU A 53 -3.32 14.56 5.61
C LEU A 53 -3.66 16.01 5.98
N LYS A 54 -4.38 16.75 5.13
CA LYS A 54 -4.87 18.10 5.48
C LYS A 54 -6.02 18.02 6.48
N ASP A 55 -6.88 17.02 6.33
CA ASP A 55 -8.09 16.83 7.15
C ASP A 55 -7.80 16.13 8.49
N ARG A 56 -6.53 15.79 8.77
CA ARG A 56 -6.16 15.07 10.01
C ARG A 56 -6.41 15.93 11.24
N VAL A 57 -7.07 15.33 12.24
CA VAL A 57 -7.38 15.98 13.52
C VAL A 57 -6.21 15.97 14.52
N GLY A 58 -5.14 15.22 14.23
CA GLY A 58 -4.02 15.03 15.14
C GLY A 58 -2.80 14.36 14.49
N ARG A 59 -1.78 14.06 15.31
CA ARG A 59 -0.61 13.27 14.93
C ARG A 59 -0.96 11.78 15.00
N TYR A 60 -0.66 11.04 13.95
CA TYR A 60 -0.89 9.60 13.93
C TYR A 60 0.39 8.88 14.34
N GLU A 61 0.23 7.76 15.03
CA GLU A 61 1.29 6.80 15.28
C GLU A 61 0.77 5.43 14.86
N TRP A 62 1.50 4.77 13.97
CA TRP A 62 1.15 3.47 13.42
C TRP A 62 2.30 2.50 13.62
N ARG A 63 2.00 1.25 13.92
CA ARG A 63 2.97 0.18 14.14
C ARG A 63 2.57 -1.08 13.40
N TYR A 64 3.56 -1.65 12.72
CA TYR A 64 3.47 -2.95 12.09
C TYR A 64 3.94 -4.06 13.04
N HIS A 65 3.17 -5.14 13.19
CA HIS A 65 3.50 -6.27 14.07
C HIS A 65 3.67 -7.59 13.30
N GLY A 66 3.91 -7.52 11.99
CA GLY A 66 4.15 -8.68 11.14
C GLY A 66 2.92 -9.23 10.43
N ILE A 67 3.18 -10.09 9.44
CA ILE A 67 2.16 -10.80 8.67
C ILE A 67 1.47 -11.88 9.51
N ILE A 68 0.16 -11.98 9.34
CA ILE A 68 -0.64 -13.12 9.81
C ILE A 68 -0.64 -14.22 8.76
N GLU A 69 -0.76 -13.83 7.49
CA GLU A 69 -0.65 -14.73 6.35
C GLU A 69 0.30 -14.14 5.31
N LYS A 70 1.03 -15.02 4.61
CA LYS A 70 1.89 -14.61 3.49
C LYS A 70 1.09 -13.79 2.46
N PRO A 71 1.65 -12.68 1.96
CA PRO A 71 1.06 -11.90 0.87
C PRO A 71 0.71 -12.79 -0.33
N LYS A 72 -0.41 -12.48 -1.01
CA LYS A 72 -0.87 -13.25 -2.18
C LYS A 72 -1.28 -12.32 -3.30
N ILE A 73 -0.86 -12.61 -4.52
CA ILE A 73 -1.42 -11.97 -5.71
C ILE A 73 -2.84 -12.51 -5.89
N VAL A 74 -3.82 -11.59 -5.90
CA VAL A 74 -5.24 -11.91 -6.10
C VAL A 74 -5.61 -11.77 -7.57
N SER A 75 -5.06 -10.76 -8.24
CA SER A 75 -5.43 -10.43 -9.60
C SER A 75 -4.30 -9.70 -10.29
N ILE A 76 -4.09 -10.02 -11.56
CA ILE A 76 -3.26 -9.26 -12.48
C ILE A 76 -4.14 -8.85 -13.65
N ARG A 77 -4.07 -7.59 -14.04
CA ARG A 77 -4.77 -7.05 -15.20
C ARG A 77 -3.79 -6.24 -16.03
N GLN A 78 -4.00 -6.30 -17.35
CA GLN A 78 -3.30 -5.46 -18.29
C GLN A 78 -4.31 -4.55 -18.99
N GLY A 79 -3.86 -3.35 -19.36
CA GLY A 79 -4.59 -2.41 -20.18
C GLY A 79 -3.66 -1.59 -21.05
N GLN A 80 -4.22 -0.78 -21.94
CA GLN A 80 -3.47 0.19 -22.73
C GLN A 80 -3.97 1.59 -22.41
N VAL A 81 -3.03 2.51 -22.18
CA VAL A 81 -3.31 3.93 -21.93
C VAL A 81 -2.34 4.75 -22.77
N GLY A 82 -2.86 5.54 -23.71
CA GLY A 82 -2.03 6.39 -24.57
C GLY A 82 -0.98 5.62 -25.38
N GLY A 83 -1.29 4.41 -25.84
CA GLY A 83 -0.34 3.55 -26.57
C GLY A 83 0.67 2.80 -25.69
N HIS A 84 0.67 3.04 -24.38
CA HIS A 84 1.53 2.34 -23.42
C HIS A 84 0.80 1.19 -22.75
N VAL A 85 1.50 0.08 -22.50
CA VAL A 85 0.93 -1.07 -21.80
C VAL A 85 1.09 -0.86 -20.30
N LEU A 86 -0.04 -0.91 -19.60
CA LEU A 86 -0.15 -0.75 -18.17
C LEU A 86 -0.47 -2.10 -17.52
N ILE A 87 0.26 -2.47 -16.47
CA ILE A 87 -0.06 -3.61 -15.63
C ILE A 87 -0.52 -3.13 -14.26
N GLN A 88 -1.59 -3.75 -13.76
CA GLN A 88 -2.08 -3.59 -12.41
C GLN A 88 -2.11 -4.93 -11.69
N ILE A 89 -1.60 -4.95 -10.46
CA ILE A 89 -1.55 -6.14 -9.61
C ILE A 89 -2.24 -5.83 -8.28
N ILE A 90 -3.17 -6.71 -7.89
CA ILE A 90 -3.82 -6.65 -6.58
C ILE A 90 -3.14 -7.66 -5.67
N VAL A 91 -2.58 -7.18 -4.56
CA VAL A 91 -1.96 -8.00 -3.52
C VAL A 91 -2.82 -7.96 -2.27
N ARG A 92 -3.18 -9.14 -1.77
CA ARG A 92 -3.81 -9.32 -0.46
C ARG A 92 -2.73 -9.32 0.61
N LEU A 93 -2.85 -8.42 1.58
CA LEU A 93 -2.00 -8.30 2.76
C LEU A 93 -2.83 -8.51 4.02
N HIS A 94 -2.41 -9.46 4.87
CA HIS A 94 -3.06 -9.75 6.14
C HIS A 94 -2.02 -9.65 7.25
N SER A 95 -2.10 -8.62 8.08
CA SER A 95 -1.08 -8.31 9.09
C SER A 95 -1.69 -7.83 10.39
N ASN A 96 -0.88 -7.92 11.45
CA ASN A 96 -1.21 -7.38 12.76
C ASN A 96 -0.68 -5.95 12.87
N GLN A 97 -1.52 -5.02 13.34
CA GLN A 97 -1.20 -3.59 13.38
C GLN A 97 -1.70 -2.95 14.67
N SER A 98 -1.11 -1.83 15.08
CA SER A 98 -1.70 -0.96 16.10
C SER A 98 -1.56 0.51 15.68
N MET A 99 -2.50 1.34 16.12
CA MET A 99 -2.53 2.75 15.77
C MET A 99 -3.10 3.58 16.92
N ALA A 100 -2.57 4.79 17.08
CA ALA A 100 -3.11 5.81 17.96
C ALA A 100 -3.08 7.20 17.29
N VAL A 101 -3.99 8.06 17.72
CA VAL A 101 -4.09 9.46 17.30
C VAL A 101 -3.90 10.34 18.52
N TYR A 102 -3.01 11.32 18.41
CA TYR A 102 -2.69 12.27 19.46
C TYR A 102 -3.06 13.68 19.06
N ASP A 103 -3.58 14.47 19.99
CA ASP A 103 -3.85 15.89 19.75
C ASP A 103 -2.55 16.72 19.71
N LYS A 104 -2.68 18.03 19.47
CA LYS A 104 -1.54 18.97 19.47
C LYS A 104 -0.80 19.08 20.81
N LYS A 105 -1.41 18.62 21.91
CA LYS A 105 -0.83 18.58 23.26
C LYS A 105 -0.30 17.18 23.62
N ASN A 106 -0.17 16.28 22.63
CA ASN A 106 0.25 14.88 22.80
C ASN A 106 -0.68 14.04 23.71
N ARG A 107 -1.94 14.43 23.85
CA ARG A 107 -2.93 13.61 24.57
C ARG A 107 -3.55 12.60 23.61
N LEU A 108 -3.76 11.37 24.08
CA LEU A 108 -4.40 10.32 23.31
C LEU A 108 -5.86 10.72 22.99
N MET A 109 -6.21 10.78 21.71
CA MET A 109 -7.57 11.04 21.23
C MET A 109 -8.30 9.76 20.86
N ALA A 110 -7.60 8.82 20.21
CA ALA A 110 -8.20 7.59 19.71
C ALA A 110 -7.12 6.51 19.52
N GLY A 111 -7.56 5.25 19.52
CA GLY A 111 -6.70 4.08 19.33
C GLY A 111 -5.90 3.70 20.58
N ASP A 112 -5.06 2.69 20.43
CA ASP A 112 -4.18 2.16 21.48
C ASP A 112 -3.02 1.41 20.82
N LEU A 113 -1.79 1.84 21.10
CA LEU A 113 -0.59 1.21 20.54
C LEU A 113 -0.26 -0.14 21.18
N LYS A 114 -0.82 -0.45 22.35
CA LYS A 114 -0.67 -1.75 23.04
C LYS A 114 -1.65 -2.79 22.50
N LYS A 115 -2.73 -2.36 21.85
CA LYS A 115 -3.74 -3.25 21.28
C LYS A 115 -3.46 -3.53 19.82
N THR A 116 -2.93 -4.71 19.56
CA THR A 116 -2.74 -5.23 18.20
C THR A 116 -4.06 -5.74 17.63
N VAL A 117 -4.36 -5.37 16.40
CA VAL A 117 -5.56 -5.80 15.67
C VAL A 117 -5.18 -6.41 14.31
N PRO A 118 -5.88 -7.47 13.86
CA PRO A 118 -5.68 -8.02 12.53
C PRO A 118 -6.30 -7.10 11.48
N VAL A 119 -5.57 -6.82 10.41
CA VAL A 119 -5.96 -5.95 9.31
C VAL A 119 -5.75 -6.69 7.99
N LEU A 120 -6.84 -6.83 7.22
CA LEU A 120 -6.83 -7.45 5.91
C LEU A 120 -7.12 -6.39 4.84
N GLU A 121 -6.17 -6.19 3.93
CA GLU A 121 -6.26 -5.17 2.88
C GLU A 121 -5.83 -5.71 1.51
N TYR A 122 -6.35 -5.08 0.45
CA TYR A 122 -6.01 -5.39 -0.93
C TYR A 122 -5.40 -4.16 -1.57
N ILE A 123 -4.08 -4.20 -1.79
CA ILE A 123 -3.31 -3.09 -2.32
C ILE A 123 -3.16 -3.26 -3.82
N VAL A 124 -3.45 -2.19 -4.57
CA VAL A 124 -3.33 -2.16 -6.02
C VAL A 124 -2.03 -1.48 -6.38
N PHE A 125 -1.14 -2.22 -7.02
CA PHE A 125 0.10 -1.73 -7.61
C PHE A 125 -0.09 -1.52 -9.10
N GLN A 126 0.64 -0.56 -9.66
CA GLN A 126 0.57 -0.20 -11.06
C GLN A 126 1.97 0.10 -11.61
N ARG A 127 2.22 -0.31 -12.87
CA ARG A 127 3.44 0.03 -13.62
C ARG A 127 3.17 0.04 -15.13
N TYR A 128 3.73 1.00 -15.85
CA TYR A 128 3.83 0.96 -17.30
C TYR A 128 5.00 0.09 -17.71
N ILE A 129 4.74 -1.05 -18.36
CA ILE A 129 5.80 -1.99 -18.75
C ILE A 129 6.52 -1.58 -20.05
N THR A 130 5.92 -0.68 -20.82
CA THR A 130 6.53 -0.10 -22.02
C THR A 130 7.60 0.95 -21.69
N ASP A 131 7.62 1.47 -20.45
CA ASP A 131 8.67 2.36 -19.98
C ASP A 131 9.62 1.58 -19.05
N PRO A 132 10.86 1.26 -19.48
CA PRO A 132 11.80 0.50 -18.67
C PRO A 132 12.28 1.27 -17.42
N LYS A 133 12.11 2.61 -17.38
CA LYS A 133 12.46 3.45 -16.23
C LYS A 133 11.32 3.59 -15.23
N ASP A 134 10.10 3.17 -15.58
CA ASP A 134 8.97 3.24 -14.67
C ASP A 134 9.10 2.19 -13.56
N ASN A 135 8.66 2.55 -12.36
CA ASN A 135 8.72 1.73 -11.16
C ASN A 135 7.30 1.33 -10.73
N TRP A 136 7.19 0.29 -9.92
CA TRP A 136 5.91 -0.06 -9.30
C TRP A 136 5.47 1.05 -8.35
N LYS A 137 4.24 1.54 -8.54
CA LYS A 137 3.62 2.56 -7.70
C LYS A 137 2.31 2.07 -7.11
N ILE A 138 1.95 2.59 -5.95
CA ILE A 138 0.68 2.28 -5.29
C ILE A 138 -0.43 3.12 -5.93
N LEU A 139 -1.40 2.43 -6.54
CA LEU A 139 -2.61 3.04 -7.10
C LEU A 139 -3.69 3.24 -6.03
N GLY A 140 -3.76 2.35 -5.05
CA GLY A 140 -4.69 2.50 -3.94
C GLY A 140 -5.06 1.20 -3.25
N LYS A 141 -6.18 1.23 -2.55
CA LYS A 141 -6.76 0.11 -1.81
C LYS A 141 -8.11 -0.26 -2.43
N THR A 142 -8.42 -1.54 -2.51
CA THR A 142 -9.73 -2.05 -2.99
C THR A 142 -10.36 -2.98 -1.96
N ALA A 143 -11.66 -3.18 -2.06
CA ALA A 143 -12.35 -4.29 -1.41
C ALA A 143 -12.30 -5.54 -2.33
N PRO A 144 -12.41 -6.76 -1.78
CA PRO A 144 -12.69 -7.92 -2.60
C PRO A 144 -14.03 -7.71 -3.32
N LYS A 145 -14.08 -8.03 -4.61
CA LYS A 145 -15.36 -8.14 -5.31
C LYS A 145 -16.03 -9.42 -4.80
N THR A 146 -17.14 -9.28 -4.08
CA THR A 146 -18.09 -10.38 -3.84
C THR A 146 -18.65 -10.91 -5.15
#